data_AF-A0A925DEV1-F1
#
_entry.id   AF-A0A925DEV1-F1
#
_cell.length_a   1.000
_cell.length_b   1.000
_cell.length_c   1.000
_cell.angle_alpha   90.00
_cell.angle_beta   90.00
_cell.angle_gamma   90.00
#
_symmetry.space_group_name_H-M   'P 1'
#
loop_
_entity.id
_entity.type
_entity.pdbx_description
1 polymer ?
#
loop_
_entity_poly.entity_id
_entity_poly.type
_entity_poly.pdbx_seq_one_letter_code
_entity_poly.pdbx_strand_id
1 'polypeptide(L)'
;GVADDKSIYPFVPDMIRFYLSQEPILNNVPTYQCRKKEDLAYTLAHLPELVVKEVHGAGGYGMLVGPASTKDEIEAFRARIVAKPDGYIAQPTLALSACPTFVEAGIAPRHIDLRPFVLSGKTVSMVPGGLTRVALQDGSLVVNSSQGGGTKDTWVLEN
;
A
#
# COMPACT_ATOMS: atom_id res chain seq x y z
N GLY A 1 3.05 11.81 -11.07
CA GLY A 1 4.28 12.63 -11.27
C GLY A 1 5.50 11.73 -11.16
N VAL A 2 6.72 12.27 -11.18
CA VAL A 2 7.94 11.45 -11.01
C VAL A 2 8.15 11.09 -9.53
N ALA A 3 7.89 12.03 -8.62
CA ALA A 3 8.15 11.85 -7.18
C ALA A 3 7.24 10.82 -6.49
N ASP A 4 6.05 10.57 -7.03
CA ASP A 4 5.04 9.60 -6.57
C ASP A 4 5.15 8.25 -7.32
N ASP A 5 6.15 8.06 -8.17
CA ASP A 5 6.37 6.78 -8.81
C ASP A 5 6.77 5.71 -7.79
N LYS A 6 6.26 4.48 -7.98
CA LYS A 6 6.50 3.36 -7.06
C LYS A 6 7.98 2.99 -6.94
N SER A 7 8.80 3.30 -7.96
CA SER A 7 10.25 3.12 -7.94
C SER A 7 11.00 4.19 -7.13
N ILE A 8 10.38 5.37 -6.93
CA ILE A 8 10.93 6.47 -6.14
C ILE A 8 10.53 6.36 -4.66
N TYR A 9 9.36 5.80 -4.37
CA TYR A 9 8.84 5.61 -3.01
C TYR A 9 9.89 5.10 -1.99
N PRO A 10 10.72 4.08 -2.28
CA PRO A 10 11.71 3.58 -1.31
C PRO A 10 12.75 4.62 -0.87
N PHE A 11 12.97 5.67 -1.65
CA PHE A 11 13.98 6.70 -1.41
C PHE A 11 13.46 7.91 -0.62
N VAL A 12 12.16 8.00 -0.35
CA VAL A 12 11.58 9.11 0.42
C VAL A 12 12.26 9.31 1.79
N PRO A 13 12.58 8.25 2.58
CA PRO A 13 13.36 8.41 3.82
C PRO A 13 14.70 9.10 3.60
N ASP A 14 15.42 8.75 2.54
CA ASP A 14 16.72 9.32 2.22
C ASP A 14 16.59 10.77 1.72
N MET A 15 15.51 11.09 1.00
CA MET A 15 15.20 12.47 0.63
C MET A 15 14.96 13.34 1.86
N ILE A 16 14.22 12.85 2.86
CA ILE A 16 13.98 13.58 4.12
C ILE A 16 15.31 13.88 4.81
N ARG A 17 16.19 12.87 4.94
CA ARG A 17 17.52 13.05 5.53
C ARG A 17 18.39 14.03 4.74
N PHE A 18 18.40 13.90 3.42
CA PHE A 18 19.24 14.73 2.55
C PHE A 18 18.80 16.19 2.51
N TYR A 19 17.49 16.46 2.35
CA TYR A 19 16.97 17.82 2.17
C TYR A 19 16.64 18.53 3.48
N LEU A 20 16.21 17.81 4.52
CA LEU A 20 15.77 18.40 5.78
C LEU A 20 16.74 18.16 6.94
N SER A 21 17.75 17.29 6.76
CA SER A 21 18.66 16.88 7.83
C SER A 21 17.93 16.35 9.06
N GLN A 22 16.83 15.62 8.82
CA GLN A 22 15.93 15.08 9.83
C GLN A 22 15.71 13.58 9.62
N GLU A 23 15.33 12.87 10.69
CA GLU A 23 14.82 11.51 10.57
C GLU A 23 13.33 11.51 10.20
N PRO A 24 12.87 10.58 9.34
CA PRO A 24 11.45 10.46 9.01
C PRO A 24 10.59 10.17 10.24
N ILE A 25 9.55 10.98 10.45
CA ILE A 25 8.58 10.78 11.53
C ILE A 25 7.64 9.61 11.19
N LEU A 26 7.24 9.51 9.92
CA LEU A 26 6.41 8.42 9.41
C LEU A 26 7.28 7.46 8.60
N ASN A 27 7.26 6.19 8.99
CA ASN A 27 8.03 5.15 8.32
C ASN A 27 7.38 4.71 7.02
N ASN A 28 8.22 4.51 5.99
CA ASN A 28 7.79 3.80 4.80
C ASN A 28 7.62 2.31 5.08
N VAL A 29 6.73 1.69 4.32
CA VAL A 29 6.61 0.24 4.29
C VAL A 29 7.88 -0.33 3.66
N PRO A 30 8.52 -1.36 4.25
CA PRO A 30 9.65 -2.05 3.63
C PRO A 30 9.29 -2.45 2.20
N THR A 31 10.09 -2.02 1.23
CA THR A 31 9.77 -2.19 -0.19
C THR A 31 10.96 -2.79 -0.92
N TYR A 32 10.80 -4.02 -1.40
CA TYR A 32 11.76 -4.76 -2.20
C TYR A 32 11.63 -4.33 -3.66
N GLN A 33 12.73 -3.89 -4.26
CA GLN A 33 12.78 -3.44 -5.64
C GLN A 33 13.26 -4.61 -6.51
N CYS A 34 12.37 -5.25 -7.26
CA CYS A 34 12.72 -6.45 -8.03
C CYS A 34 13.81 -6.23 -9.10
N ARG A 35 14.13 -4.98 -9.46
CA ARG A 35 15.33 -4.64 -10.25
C ARG A 35 16.67 -4.96 -9.58
N LYS A 36 16.71 -5.04 -8.24
CA LYS A 36 17.90 -5.41 -7.47
C LYS A 36 17.92 -6.93 -7.29
N LYS A 37 19.06 -7.56 -7.58
CA LYS A 37 19.19 -9.03 -7.56
C LYS A 37 18.82 -9.66 -6.21
N GLU A 38 19.24 -9.04 -5.11
CA GLU A 38 18.97 -9.52 -3.75
C GLU A 38 17.48 -9.40 -3.40
N ASP A 39 16.88 -8.24 -3.65
CA ASP A 39 15.44 -8.00 -3.45
C ASP A 39 14.58 -8.93 -4.32
N LEU A 40 15.01 -9.21 -5.56
CA LEU A 40 14.33 -10.16 -6.44
C LEU A 40 14.40 -11.57 -5.88
N ALA A 41 15.58 -12.02 -5.46
CA ALA A 41 15.76 -13.35 -4.88
C ALA A 41 14.88 -13.53 -3.63
N TYR A 42 14.87 -12.53 -2.75
CA TYR A 42 13.99 -12.52 -1.58
C TYR A 42 12.51 -12.55 -1.99
N THR A 43 12.11 -11.67 -2.90
CA THR A 43 10.72 -11.59 -3.37
C THR A 43 10.24 -12.93 -3.91
N LEU A 44 11.04 -13.57 -4.78
CA LEU A 44 10.73 -14.86 -5.37
C LEU A 44 10.69 -16.00 -4.33
N ALA A 45 11.53 -15.96 -3.29
CA ALA A 45 11.52 -16.95 -2.22
C ALA A 45 10.29 -16.83 -1.32
N HIS A 46 9.78 -15.61 -1.14
CA HIS A 46 8.72 -15.28 -0.17
C HIS A 46 7.40 -14.83 -0.82
N LEU A 47 7.16 -15.12 -2.09
CA LEU A 47 5.93 -14.72 -2.80
C LEU A 47 4.60 -15.00 -2.04
N PRO A 48 4.42 -16.14 -1.34
CA PRO A 48 3.20 -16.41 -0.57
C PRO A 48 2.98 -15.48 0.63
N GLU A 49 3.98 -14.71 1.04
CA GLU A 49 3.94 -13.84 2.22
C GLU A 49 3.83 -12.35 1.84
N LEU A 50 4.10 -12.03 0.57
CA LEU A 50 4.26 -10.67 0.07
C LEU A 50 3.07 -10.21 -0.77
N VAL A 51 2.92 -8.89 -0.85
CA VAL A 51 2.09 -8.22 -1.85
C VAL A 51 3.01 -7.68 -2.95
N VAL A 52 2.86 -8.16 -4.18
CA VAL A 52 3.68 -7.72 -5.33
C VAL A 52 2.84 -6.82 -6.23
N LYS A 53 3.39 -5.68 -6.66
CA LYS A 53 2.70 -4.67 -7.46
C LYS A 53 3.54 -4.27 -8.67
N GLU A 54 2.89 -4.07 -9.81
CA GLU A 54 3.53 -3.45 -10.96
C GLU A 54 3.88 -1.97 -10.70
N VAL A 55 5.08 -1.55 -11.08
CA VAL A 55 5.58 -0.17 -10.95
C VAL A 55 4.72 0.76 -11.80
N HIS A 56 4.53 0.41 -13.08
CA HIS A 56 3.73 1.16 -14.05
C HIS A 56 2.34 0.53 -14.17
N GLY A 57 1.33 1.16 -13.56
CA GLY A 57 -0.05 0.69 -13.63
C GLY A 57 -0.96 1.43 -12.65
N ALA A 58 -2.18 1.74 -13.11
CA ALA A 58 -3.26 2.32 -12.31
C ALA A 58 -4.39 1.28 -12.17
N GLY A 59 -4.97 1.12 -10.97
CA GLY A 59 -6.26 0.43 -10.82
C GLY A 59 -6.25 -1.04 -10.41
N GLY A 60 -5.24 -1.55 -9.70
CA GLY A 60 -5.34 -2.86 -9.01
C GLY A 60 -5.26 -4.12 -9.88
N TYR A 61 -5.22 -4.00 -11.21
CA TYR A 61 -5.15 -5.12 -12.16
C TYR A 61 -3.74 -5.71 -12.40
N GLY A 62 -2.76 -5.35 -11.57
CA GLY A 62 -1.36 -5.80 -11.67
C GLY A 62 -0.74 -6.09 -10.30
N MET A 63 -1.50 -6.77 -9.44
CA MET A 63 -1.11 -7.04 -8.04
C MET A 63 -1.29 -8.52 -7.68
N LEU A 64 -0.32 -9.09 -6.98
CA LEU A 64 -0.41 -10.36 -6.28
C LEU A 64 -0.61 -10.08 -4.79
N VAL A 65 -1.56 -10.75 -4.14
CA VAL A 65 -1.68 -10.77 -2.68
C VAL A 65 -1.35 -12.18 -2.22
N GLY A 66 -0.06 -12.46 -1.98
CA GLY A 66 0.47 -13.79 -1.73
C GLY A 66 -0.36 -14.64 -0.77
N PRO A 67 -0.72 -14.13 0.44
CA PRO A 67 -1.48 -14.90 1.42
C PRO A 67 -2.92 -15.24 1.00
N ALA A 68 -3.47 -14.52 0.01
CA ALA A 68 -4.81 -14.71 -0.51
C ALA A 68 -4.82 -15.33 -1.91
N SER A 69 -3.67 -15.77 -2.42
CA SER A 69 -3.52 -16.37 -3.75
C SER A 69 -3.26 -17.88 -3.67
N THR A 70 -3.75 -18.60 -4.67
CA THR A 70 -3.47 -20.02 -4.85
C THR A 70 -2.01 -20.25 -5.30
N LYS A 71 -1.51 -21.48 -5.16
CA LYS A 71 -0.17 -21.84 -5.63
C LYS A 71 0.00 -21.60 -7.13
N ASP A 72 -1.02 -21.91 -7.93
CA ASP A 72 -0.98 -21.75 -9.38
C ASP A 72 -0.93 -20.27 -9.79
N GLU A 73 -1.69 -19.41 -9.10
CA GLU A 73 -1.63 -17.96 -9.29
C GLU A 73 -0.27 -17.38 -8.91
N ILE A 74 0.32 -17.87 -7.82
CA ILE A 74 1.65 -17.45 -7.36
C ILE A 74 2.72 -17.84 -8.41
N GLU A 75 2.68 -19.06 -8.94
CA GLU A 75 3.64 -19.51 -9.95
C GLU A 75 3.44 -18.80 -11.29
N ALA A 76 2.20 -18.54 -11.70
CA ALA A 76 1.93 -17.70 -12.86
C ALA A 76 2.47 -16.27 -12.68
N PHE A 77 2.33 -15.71 -11.48
CA PHE A 77 2.88 -14.38 -11.16
C PHE A 77 4.41 -14.39 -11.09
N ARG A 78 5.01 -15.46 -10.55
CA ARG A 78 6.47 -15.68 -10.53
C ARG A 78 7.05 -15.58 -11.94
N ALA A 79 6.45 -16.27 -12.91
CA ALA A 79 6.91 -16.23 -14.30
C ALA A 79 6.90 -14.81 -14.88
N ARG A 80 5.87 -14.00 -14.55
CA ARG A 80 5.78 -12.60 -14.97
C ARG A 80 6.87 -11.73 -14.35
N ILE A 81 7.14 -11.89 -13.06
CA ILE A 81 8.21 -11.15 -12.38
C ILE A 81 9.56 -11.49 -13.01
N VAL A 82 9.86 -12.76 -13.23
CA VAL A 82 11.14 -13.20 -13.82
C VAL A 82 11.31 -12.67 -15.25
N ALA A 83 10.23 -12.59 -16.03
CA ALA A 83 10.28 -12.06 -17.39
C ALA A 83 10.59 -10.55 -17.44
N LYS A 84 10.15 -9.78 -16.44
CA LYS A 84 10.36 -8.32 -16.39
C LYS A 84 10.52 -7.81 -14.95
N PRO A 85 11.63 -8.11 -14.26
CA PRO A 85 11.78 -7.85 -12.84
C PRO A 85 11.74 -6.36 -12.50
N ASP A 86 12.26 -5.49 -13.37
CA ASP A 86 12.25 -4.04 -13.17
C ASP A 86 10.84 -3.44 -13.14
N GLY A 87 9.84 -4.19 -13.63
CA GLY A 87 8.44 -3.80 -13.62
C GLY A 87 7.74 -4.00 -12.28
N TYR A 88 8.39 -4.56 -11.25
CA TYR A 88 7.73 -4.96 -10.01
C TYR A 88 8.41 -4.43 -8.74
N ILE A 89 7.58 -4.19 -7.72
CA ILE A 89 8.00 -4.03 -6.33
C ILE A 89 7.22 -5.00 -5.44
N ALA A 90 7.81 -5.42 -4.33
CA ALA A 90 7.13 -6.24 -3.33
C ALA A 90 7.18 -5.59 -1.96
N GLN A 91 6.14 -5.81 -1.17
CA GLN A 91 5.99 -5.30 0.19
C GLN A 91 5.48 -6.43 1.09
N PRO A 92 5.83 -6.45 2.38
CA PRO A 92 5.22 -7.39 3.31
C PRO A 92 3.72 -7.15 3.36
N THR A 93 2.95 -8.23 3.55
CA THR A 93 1.52 -8.10 3.78
C THR A 93 1.31 -7.38 5.12
N LEU A 94 0.71 -6.20 5.06
CA LEU A 94 0.43 -5.40 6.24
C LEU A 94 -0.89 -5.85 6.87
N ALA A 95 -0.87 -6.06 8.18
CA ALA A 95 -2.09 -6.10 8.97
C ALA A 95 -2.66 -4.68 9.05
N LEU A 96 -3.59 -4.35 8.15
CA LEU A 96 -4.31 -3.08 8.21
C LEU A 96 -5.09 -2.99 9.52
N SER A 97 -5.12 -1.82 10.14
CA SER A 97 -6.00 -1.60 11.29
C SER A 97 -7.45 -1.79 10.87
N ALA A 98 -8.27 -2.25 11.80
CA ALA A 98 -9.69 -2.45 11.58
C ALA A 98 -10.52 -1.43 12.38
N CYS A 99 -11.62 -0.97 11.79
CA CYS A 99 -12.58 -0.07 12.40
C CYS A 99 -13.97 -0.75 12.46
N PRO A 100 -14.74 -0.62 13.56
CA PRO A 100 -16.10 -1.12 13.63
C PRO A 100 -16.95 -0.63 12.47
N THR A 101 -17.57 -1.56 11.75
CA THR A 101 -18.37 -1.28 10.56
C THR A 101 -19.66 -2.07 10.63
N PHE A 102 -20.78 -1.41 10.31
CA PHE A 102 -22.08 -2.04 10.27
C PHE A 102 -22.19 -2.87 8.98
N VAL A 103 -22.42 -4.16 9.15
CA VAL A 103 -22.59 -5.17 8.10
C VAL A 103 -23.88 -5.93 8.36
N GLU A 104 -24.29 -6.83 7.46
CA GLU A 104 -25.55 -7.57 7.57
C GLU A 104 -25.71 -8.32 8.91
N ALA A 105 -24.61 -8.89 9.43
CA ALA A 105 -24.59 -9.60 10.71
C ALA A 105 -24.47 -8.70 11.96
N GLY A 106 -24.50 -7.36 11.80
CA GLY A 106 -24.34 -6.39 12.89
C GLY A 106 -23.02 -5.63 12.80
N ILE A 107 -22.39 -5.33 13.94
CA ILE A 107 -21.11 -4.60 13.97
C ILE A 107 -19.95 -5.58 13.90
N ALA A 108 -19.13 -5.47 12.86
CA ALA A 108 -17.94 -6.30 12.67
C ALA A 108 -16.71 -5.44 12.33
N PRO A 109 -15.49 -5.92 12.65
CA PRO A 109 -14.27 -5.22 12.25
C PRO A 109 -14.10 -5.27 10.73
N ARG A 110 -13.71 -4.15 10.13
CA ARG A 110 -13.33 -4.06 8.72
C ARG A 110 -12.05 -3.24 8.56
N HIS A 111 -11.17 -3.67 7.66
CA HIS A 111 -9.90 -2.99 7.41
C HIS A 111 -10.12 -1.61 6.80
N ILE A 112 -9.35 -0.64 7.25
CA ILE A 112 -9.42 0.74 6.77
C ILE A 112 -8.06 1.25 6.32
N ASP A 113 -8.09 2.28 5.48
CA ASP A 113 -6.94 3.16 5.27
C ASP A 113 -7.35 4.64 5.35
N LEU A 114 -6.38 5.49 5.65
CA LEU A 114 -6.58 6.93 5.80
C LEU A 114 -5.73 7.68 4.78
N ARG A 115 -6.38 8.59 4.05
CA ARG A 115 -5.74 9.50 3.11
C ARG A 115 -5.95 10.95 3.57
N PRO A 116 -5.01 11.53 4.33
CA PRO A 116 -4.99 12.96 4.60
C PRO A 116 -4.51 13.74 3.37
N PHE A 117 -4.73 15.06 3.37
CA PHE A 117 -4.32 15.95 2.28
C PHE A 117 -3.45 17.09 2.81
N VAL A 118 -2.18 17.06 2.42
CA VAL A 118 -1.22 18.14 2.72
C VAL A 118 -1.38 19.24 1.67
N LEU A 119 -1.54 20.49 2.11
CA LEU A 119 -1.66 21.67 1.28
C LEU A 119 -0.32 22.42 1.29
N SER A 120 0.26 22.66 0.12
CA SER A 120 1.53 23.37 -0.02
C SER A 120 1.35 24.66 -0.82
N GLY A 121 1.60 25.80 -0.17
CA GLY A 121 1.61 27.14 -0.77
C GLY A 121 2.79 27.94 -0.22
N LYS A 122 2.56 29.18 0.24
CA LYS A 122 3.57 29.94 0.99
C LYS A 122 3.97 29.25 2.30
N THR A 123 3.05 28.47 2.85
CA THR A 123 3.25 27.59 4.01
C THR A 123 2.76 26.18 3.66
N VAL A 124 3.22 25.19 4.43
CA VAL A 124 2.73 23.81 4.35
C VAL A 124 1.78 23.59 5.52
N SER A 125 0.55 23.13 5.24
CA SER A 125 -0.48 22.91 6.25
C SER A 125 -1.36 21.70 5.92
N MET A 126 -2.21 21.32 6.86
CA MET A 126 -3.18 20.23 6.70
C MET A 126 -4.48 20.62 7.40
N VAL A 127 -5.62 20.27 6.80
CA VAL A 127 -6.94 20.40 7.45
C VAL A 127 -7.10 19.22 8.42
N PRO A 128 -7.69 19.40 9.62
CA PRO A 128 -7.94 18.31 10.57
C PRO A 128 -9.01 17.33 10.04
N GLY A 129 -8.61 16.48 9.10
CA GLY A 129 -9.48 15.51 8.43
C GLY A 129 -8.77 14.73 7.33
N GLY A 130 -9.52 13.88 6.65
CA GLY A 130 -9.02 13.06 5.57
C GLY A 130 -10.10 12.12 5.02
N LEU A 131 -9.76 11.42 3.95
CA LEU A 131 -10.62 10.39 3.39
C LEU A 131 -10.27 9.05 4.05
N THR A 132 -11.17 8.52 4.87
CA THR A 132 -11.07 7.14 5.35
C THR A 132 -11.82 6.21 4.39
N ARG A 133 -11.16 5.16 3.93
CA ARG A 133 -11.78 4.10 3.12
C ARG A 133 -11.87 2.81 3.91
N VAL A 134 -12.87 2.00 3.62
CA VAL A 134 -13.14 0.74 4.31
C VAL A 134 -13.34 -0.41 3.32
N ALA A 135 -12.68 -1.54 3.56
CA ALA A 135 -12.92 -2.77 2.83
C ALA A 135 -14.17 -3.44 3.42
N LEU A 136 -15.30 -3.44 2.70
CA LEU A 136 -16.58 -3.91 3.26
C LEU A 136 -16.69 -5.44 3.32
N GLN A 137 -16.02 -6.13 2.40
CA GLN A 137 -16.00 -7.59 2.36
C GLN A 137 -15.18 -8.15 3.53
N ASP A 138 -15.69 -9.20 4.16
CA ASP A 138 -15.03 -9.83 5.30
C ASP A 138 -13.64 -10.37 4.93
N GLY A 139 -12.64 -10.11 5.77
CA GLY A 139 -11.24 -10.48 5.54
C GLY A 139 -10.53 -9.75 4.38
N SER A 140 -11.21 -8.87 3.65
CA SER A 140 -10.60 -8.18 2.51
C SER A 140 -9.69 -7.03 2.96
N LEU A 141 -8.54 -6.91 2.32
CA LEU A 141 -7.62 -5.76 2.45
C LEU A 141 -7.86 -4.72 1.35
N VAL A 142 -8.81 -4.96 0.45
CA VAL A 142 -9.08 -4.10 -0.70
C VAL A 142 -10.08 -3.02 -0.33
N VAL A 143 -9.57 -1.81 -0.09
CA VAL A 143 -10.37 -0.63 0.26
C VAL A 143 -10.78 0.21 -0.97
N ASN A 144 -10.45 -0.24 -2.18
CA ASN A 144 -10.72 0.52 -3.40
C ASN A 144 -12.22 0.51 -3.75
N SER A 145 -12.80 1.69 -4.02
CA SER A 145 -14.23 1.84 -4.29
C SER A 145 -14.69 1.08 -5.55
N SER A 146 -13.82 0.95 -6.56
CA SER A 146 -14.12 0.16 -7.76
C SER A 146 -14.24 -1.34 -7.51
N GLN A 147 -13.90 -1.81 -6.31
CA GLN A 147 -13.93 -3.23 -5.91
C GLN A 147 -14.72 -3.43 -4.60
N GLY A 148 -15.75 -2.59 -4.36
CA GLY A 148 -16.64 -2.74 -3.21
C GLY A 148 -16.15 -2.08 -1.92
N GLY A 149 -15.15 -1.20 -2.01
CA GLY A 149 -14.73 -0.35 -0.90
C GLY A 149 -15.75 0.77 -0.60
N GLY A 150 -15.98 1.03 0.68
CA GLY A 150 -16.77 2.15 1.17
C GLY A 150 -15.91 3.30 1.70
N THR A 151 -16.55 4.34 2.21
CA THR A 151 -15.89 5.47 2.87
C THR A 151 -16.46 5.71 4.27
N LYS A 152 -15.65 6.23 5.18
CA LYS A 152 -16.05 6.69 6.51
C LYS A 152 -15.63 8.15 6.70
N ASP A 153 -16.37 8.85 7.53
CA ASP A 153 -15.94 10.16 8.03
C ASP A 153 -14.72 10.00 8.95
N THR A 154 -13.83 11.00 8.95
CA THR A 154 -12.60 11.00 9.74
C THR A 154 -12.66 12.13 10.74
N TRP A 155 -12.85 11.80 12.03
CA TRP A 155 -12.91 12.80 13.09
C TRP A 155 -11.52 12.99 13.72
N VAL A 156 -11.08 14.23 13.74
CA VAL A 156 -9.90 14.67 14.49
C VAL A 156 -10.43 15.50 15.67
N LEU A 157 -10.19 15.02 16.89
CA LEU A 157 -10.66 15.70 18.09
C LEU A 157 -9.79 16.93 18.37
N GLU A 158 -10.43 18.00 18.85
CA GLU A 158 -9.72 19.15 19.40
C GLU A 158 -9.08 18.75 20.74
N ASN A 159 -7.85 19.21 20.98
CA ASN A 159 -7.12 19.03 22.24
C ASN A 159 -7.38 20.20 23.19
#